data_AF-A0A846ARX1-F1
#
_entry.id   AF-A0A846ARX1-F1
#
_cell.length_a   1.000
_cell.length_b   1.000
_cell.length_c   1.000
_cell.angle_alpha   90.00
_cell.angle_beta   90.00
_cell.angle_gamma   90.00
#
_symmetry.space_group_name_H-M   'P 1'
#
loop_
_entity.id
_entity.type
_entity.pdbx_description
1 polymer ?
#
loop_
_entity_poly.entity_id
_entity_poly.type
_entity_poly.pdbx_seq_one_letter_code
_entity_poly.pdbx_strand_id
1 'polypeptide(L)'
;MAVQLDYDDCLKQFEETKKWEEEYDSFFNKHQKIEVIYEKLVQDTVQETRRMQDFLGVKPQKLYSLTLKQNQGTLSERISNYYELKEKFKDSPWIKFFTD
;
A
#
# COMPACT_ATOMS: atom_id res chain seq x y z
N MET A 1 -20.41 1.45 -6.70
CA MET A 1 -20.84 0.04 -6.59
C MET A 1 -19.98 -0.59 -5.51
N ALA A 2 -20.58 -0.99 -4.39
CA ALA A 2 -19.85 -1.65 -3.31
C ALA A 2 -19.68 -3.13 -3.63
N VAL A 3 -18.55 -3.71 -3.24
CA VAL A 3 -18.24 -5.13 -3.41
C VAL A 3 -18.36 -5.84 -2.06
N GLN A 4 -18.77 -7.10 -2.09
CA GLN A 4 -18.75 -7.95 -0.91
C GLN A 4 -17.46 -8.77 -0.93
N LEU A 5 -16.80 -8.89 0.22
CA LEU A 5 -15.55 -9.65 0.35
C LEU A 5 -15.74 -10.79 1.36
N ASP A 6 -15.11 -11.93 1.09
CA ASP A 6 -15.12 -13.06 2.00
C ASP A 6 -13.98 -12.96 3.02
N TYR A 7 -14.23 -13.42 4.25
CA TYR A 7 -13.25 -13.34 5.34
C TYR A 7 -12.04 -14.25 5.09
N ASP A 8 -12.28 -15.50 4.68
CA ASP A 8 -11.22 -16.49 4.48
C ASP A 8 -10.36 -16.11 3.28
N ASP A 9 -10.97 -15.59 2.21
CA ASP A 9 -10.24 -15.06 1.07
C ASP A 9 -9.39 -13.84 1.46
N CYS A 10 -9.94 -12.90 2.24
CA CYS A 10 -9.17 -11.76 2.75
C CYS A 10 -8.00 -12.21 3.64
N LEU A 11 -8.24 -13.13 4.57
CA LEU A 11 -7.21 -13.65 5.47
C LEU A 11 -6.08 -14.31 4.68
N LYS A 12 -6.43 -15.18 3.74
CA LYS A 12 -5.46 -15.84 2.85
C LYS A 12 -4.63 -14.83 2.08
N GLN A 13 -5.26 -13.81 1.49
CA GLN A 13 -4.54 -12.77 0.74
C GLN A 13 -3.60 -11.96 1.64
N PHE A 14 -4.00 -11.64 2.88
CA PHE A 14 -3.13 -10.94 3.82
C PHE A 14 -1.92 -11.78 4.23
N GLU A 15 -2.12 -13.06 4.51
CA GLU A 15 -1.03 -13.98 4.87
C GLU A 15 -0.07 -14.23 3.70
N GLU A 16 -0.60 -14.44 2.49
CA GLU A 16 0.21 -14.58 1.27
C GLU A 16 1.03 -13.31 1.00
N THR A 17 0.41 -12.13 1.12
CA THR A 17 1.10 -10.84 0.93
C THR A 17 2.23 -10.67 1.94
N LYS A 18 1.99 -10.93 3.23
CA LYS A 18 3.03 -10.81 4.26
C LYS A 18 4.16 -11.82 4.05
N LYS A 19 3.84 -13.03 3.62
CA LYS A 19 4.86 -14.03 3.28
C LYS A 19 5.76 -13.53 2.14
N TRP A 20 5.19 -12.94 1.09
CA TRP A 20 5.97 -12.33 0.02
C TRP A 20 6.81 -11.15 0.50
N GLU A 21 6.27 -10.27 1.35
CA GLU A 21 7.04 -9.18 1.95
C GLU A 21 8.28 -9.70 2.70
N GLU A 22 8.12 -10.72 3.55
CA GLU A 22 9.22 -11.35 4.28
C GLU A 22 10.24 -12.05 3.35
N GLU A 23 9.75 -12.74 2.31
CA GLU A 23 10.59 -13.38 1.29
C GLU A 23 11.42 -12.35 0.53
N TYR A 24 10.82 -11.26 0.05
CA TYR A 24 11.55 -10.20 -0.67
C TYR A 24 12.49 -9.42 0.25
N ASP A 25 12.10 -9.21 1.51
CA ASP A 25 12.98 -8.58 2.48
C ASP A 25 14.24 -9.40 2.73
N SER A 26 14.10 -10.72 2.86
CA SER A 26 15.22 -11.64 2.98
C SER A 26 16.05 -11.71 1.69
N PHE A 27 15.40 -11.83 0.53
CA PHE A 27 16.07 -11.95 -0.77
C PHE A 27 16.92 -10.72 -1.08
N PHE A 28 16.42 -9.52 -0.78
CA PHE A 28 17.13 -8.26 -1.03
C PHE A 28 17.90 -7.72 0.18
N ASN A 29 18.13 -8.52 1.24
CA ASN A 29 18.79 -8.05 2.46
C ASN A 29 20.23 -7.51 2.24
N LYS A 30 20.90 -7.95 1.17
CA LYS A 30 22.25 -7.51 0.76
C LYS A 30 22.24 -6.41 -0.29
N HIS A 31 21.07 -5.98 -0.73
CA HIS A 31 20.91 -4.93 -1.74
C HIS A 31 20.44 -3.63 -1.07
N GLN A 32 20.92 -2.51 -1.58
CA GLN A 32 20.35 -1.22 -1.19
C GLN A 32 18.90 -1.17 -1.68
N LYS A 33 17.98 -0.87 -0.77
CA LYS A 33 16.56 -0.68 -1.06
C LYS A 33 16.17 0.74 -0.76
N ILE A 34 15.17 1.23 -1.48
CA ILE A 34 14.49 2.47 -1.18
C ILE A 34 13.00 2.17 -1.00
N GLU A 35 12.44 2.57 0.14
CA GLU A 35 11.00 2.50 0.36
C GLU A 35 10.35 3.79 -0.14
N VAL A 36 9.30 3.68 -0.95
CA VAL A 36 8.55 4.83 -1.46
C VAL A 36 7.09 4.68 -1.04
N ILE A 37 6.63 5.60 -0.19
CA ILE A 37 5.27 5.62 0.33
C ILE A 37 4.45 6.57 -0.54
N TYR A 38 3.28 6.11 -1.02
CA TYR A 38 2.44 6.89 -1.92
C TYR A 38 2.03 8.24 -1.33
N GLU A 39 1.64 8.27 -0.05
CA GLU A 39 1.22 9.47 0.66
C GLU A 39 2.35 10.51 0.69
N LYS A 40 3.59 10.07 0.95
CA LYS A 40 4.77 10.95 0.93
C LYS A 40 5.08 11.44 -0.48
N LEU A 41 4.99 10.56 -1.48
CA LEU A 41 5.23 10.89 -2.88
C LEU A 41 4.22 11.93 -3.41
N VAL A 42 2.97 11.87 -2.98
CA VAL A 42 1.94 12.85 -3.37
C VAL A 42 2.11 14.16 -2.60
N GLN A 43 2.47 14.10 -1.31
CA GLN A 43 2.68 15.29 -0.49
C GLN A 43 3.92 16.10 -0.91
N ASP A 44 5.01 15.41 -1.27
CA ASP A 44 6.26 16.04 -1.70
C ASP A 44 6.86 15.33 -2.92
N THR A 45 6.17 15.46 -4.06
CA THR A 45 6.59 14.80 -5.30
C THR A 45 7.98 15.22 -5.76
N VAL A 46 8.35 16.49 -5.58
CA VAL A 46 9.65 16.99 -6.05
C VAL A 46 10.78 16.37 -5.24
N GLN A 47 10.65 16.34 -3.91
CA GLN A 47 11.69 15.75 -3.06
C GLN A 47 11.77 14.23 -3.23
N GLU A 48 10.63 13.52 -3.22
CA GLU A 48 10.64 12.06 -3.32
C GLU A 48 11.13 11.58 -4.69
N THR A 49 10.73 12.21 -5.79
CA THR A 49 11.25 11.85 -7.12
C THR A 49 12.73 12.17 -7.28
N ARG A 50 13.24 13.22 -6.61
CA ARG A 50 14.67 13.47 -6.56
C ARG A 50 15.41 12.38 -5.79
N ARG A 51 14.91 12.00 -4.62
CA ARG A 51 15.48 10.91 -3.79
C ARG A 51 15.57 9.61 -4.57
N MET A 52 14.54 9.29 -5.36
CA MET A 52 14.54 8.13 -6.26
C MET A 52 15.58 8.23 -7.37
N GLN A 53 15.71 9.40 -8.01
CA GLN A 53 16.71 9.62 -9.08
C GLN A 53 18.16 9.55 -8.55
N ASP A 54 18.40 10.12 -7.38
CA ASP A 54 19.69 10.06 -6.69
C ASP A 54 20.04 8.60 -6.32
N PHE A 55 19.06 7.83 -5.82
CA PHE A 55 19.22 6.40 -5.52
C PHE A 55 19.56 5.57 -6.79
N LEU A 56 18.94 5.89 -7.93
CA LEU A 56 19.23 5.24 -9.20
C LEU A 56 20.54 5.72 -9.84
N GLY A 57 21.19 6.75 -9.30
CA GLY A 57 22.39 7.35 -9.87
C GLY A 57 22.17 8.04 -11.22
N VAL A 58 20.94 8.48 -11.51
CA VAL A 58 20.60 9.15 -12.77
C VAL A 58 20.61 10.67 -12.60
N LYS A 59 20.81 11.40 -13.71
CA LYS A 59 20.76 12.86 -13.69
C LYS A 59 19.35 13.33 -13.28
N PRO A 60 19.21 14.16 -12.22
CA PRO A 60 17.91 14.63 -11.79
C PRO A 60 17.19 15.42 -12.89
N GLN A 61 15.93 15.08 -13.10
CA GLN A 61 14.97 15.75 -13.95
C GLN A 61 13.70 16.02 -13.15
N LYS A 62 13.01 17.10 -13.50
CA LYS A 62 11.73 17.41 -12.86
C LYS A 62 10.65 16.51 -13.45
N LEU A 63 10.12 15.61 -12.63
CA LEU A 63 9.03 14.72 -13.00
C LEU A 63 7.69 15.34 -12.60
N TYR A 64 6.67 15.10 -13.42
CA TYR A 64 5.31 15.54 -13.16
C TYR A 64 4.36 14.36 -13.38
N SER A 65 3.41 14.18 -12.46
CA SER A 65 2.30 13.24 -12.67
C SER A 65 1.19 13.94 -13.44
N LEU A 66 0.77 13.36 -14.56
CA LEU A 66 -0.43 13.78 -15.29
C LEU A 66 -1.68 13.03 -14.81
N THR A 67 -1.51 12.00 -13.98
CA THR A 67 -2.58 11.14 -13.47
C THR A 67 -3.10 11.64 -12.14
N LEU A 68 -4.42 11.78 -12.04
CA LEU A 68 -5.13 12.12 -10.81
C LEU A 68 -5.53 10.86 -10.04
N LYS A 69 -5.59 10.95 -8.72
CA LYS A 69 -6.12 9.88 -7.86
C LYS A 69 -7.59 9.65 -8.19
N GLN A 70 -7.91 8.49 -8.75
CA GLN A 70 -9.26 8.15 -9.21
C GLN A 70 -10.19 7.68 -8.07
N ASN A 71 -9.64 7.08 -7.02
CA ASN A 71 -10.43 6.53 -5.92
C ASN A 71 -10.62 7.58 -4.81
N GLN A 72 -11.77 8.27 -4.85
CA GLN A 72 -12.24 9.18 -3.81
C GLN A 72 -13.42 8.50 -3.08
N GLY A 73 -13.13 7.85 -1.96
CA GLY A 73 -14.13 7.17 -1.11
C GLY A 73 -13.45 6.32 -0.05
N THR A 74 -14.12 6.11 1.08
CA THR A 74 -13.62 5.27 2.18
C THR A 74 -13.68 3.80 1.81
N LEU A 75 -12.96 2.93 2.54
CA LEU A 75 -13.14 1.48 2.35
C LEU A 75 -14.55 1.07 2.76
N SER A 76 -15.09 1.69 3.81
CA SER A 76 -16.45 1.43 4.31
C SER A 76 -17.56 1.75 3.29
N GLU A 77 -17.35 2.71 2.38
CA GLU A 77 -18.28 3.01 1.28
C GLU A 77 -18.20 1.99 0.14
N ARG A 78 -17.05 1.31 0.00
CA ARG A 78 -16.75 0.44 -1.14
C ARG A 78 -16.92 -1.04 -0.83
N ILE A 79 -16.89 -1.42 0.44
CA ILE A 79 -17.04 -2.80 0.89
C ILE A 79 -18.37 -2.92 1.62
N SER A 80 -19.32 -3.66 1.03
CA SER A 80 -20.68 -3.76 1.57
C SER A 80 -20.73 -4.37 2.97
N ASN A 81 -19.82 -5.31 3.27
CA ASN A 81 -19.69 -5.98 4.56
C ASN A 81 -18.47 -5.50 5.38
N TYR A 82 -18.04 -4.25 5.20
CA TYR A 82 -16.85 -3.68 5.86
C TYR A 82 -16.84 -3.87 7.38
N TYR A 83 -17.92 -3.49 8.06
CA TYR A 83 -17.99 -3.54 9.52
C TYR A 83 -18.02 -4.98 10.06
N GLU A 84 -18.62 -5.91 9.31
CA GLU A 84 -18.59 -7.34 9.65
C GLU A 84 -17.16 -7.89 9.58
N LEU A 85 -16.43 -7.56 8.52
CA LEU A 85 -15.03 -7.95 8.37
C LEU A 85 -14.15 -7.29 9.43
N LYS A 86 -14.37 -6.00 9.72
CA LYS A 86 -13.65 -5.27 10.77
C LYS A 86 -13.79 -5.96 12.13
N GLU A 87 -15.00 -6.39 12.48
CA GLU A 87 -15.24 -7.16 13.72
C GLU A 87 -14.57 -8.53 13.69
N LYS A 88 -14.62 -9.25 12.56
CA LYS A 88 -13.93 -10.55 12.43
C LYS A 88 -12.41 -10.44 12.52
N PHE A 89 -11.83 -9.32 12.07
CA PHE A 89 -10.38 -9.08 12.11
C PHE A 89 -9.90 -8.35 13.37
N LYS A 90 -10.79 -7.97 14.32
CA LYS A 90 -10.44 -7.10 15.46
C LYS A 90 -9.26 -7.59 16.32
N ASP A 91 -9.16 -8.90 16.52
CA ASP A 91 -8.11 -9.53 17.34
C ASP A 91 -6.92 -10.00 16.50
N SER A 92 -6.92 -9.70 15.20
CA SER A 92 -5.87 -10.07 14.25
C SER A 92 -4.94 -8.88 13.99
N PRO A 93 -3.68 -9.12 13.58
CA PRO A 93 -2.78 -8.05 13.15
C PRO A 93 -3.26 -7.30 11.88
N TRP A 94 -4.28 -7.83 11.19
CA TRP A 94 -4.82 -7.29 9.96
C TRP A 94 -5.84 -6.17 10.19
N ILE A 95 -6.27 -5.95 11.44
CA ILE A 95 -7.19 -4.85 11.80
C ILE A 95 -6.67 -3.48 11.37
N LYS A 96 -5.35 -3.30 11.29
CA LYS A 96 -4.70 -2.07 10.83
C LYS A 96 -5.10 -1.63 9.41
N PHE A 97 -5.62 -2.54 8.58
CA PHE A 97 -6.12 -2.22 7.25
C PHE A 97 -7.54 -1.63 7.25
N PHE A 98 -8.23 -1.65 8.39
CA PHE A 98 -9.57 -1.09 8.57
C PHE A 98 -9.46 0.26 9.30
N THR A 99 -9.14 1.32 8.55
CA THR A 99 -8.81 2.65 9.09
C THR A 99 -9.97 3.65 9.15
N ASP A 100 -11.16 3.25 8.71
CA ASP A 100 -12.38 4.09 8.75
C ASP A 100 -13.14 3.93 10.07
#